data_AF-A0A6A1V5B9-F1
#
_entry.id   AF-A0A6A1V5B9-F1
#
_cell.length_a   1.000
_cell.length_b   1.000
_cell.length_c   1.000
_cell.angle_alpha   90.00
_cell.angle_beta   90.00
_cell.angle_gamma   90.00
#
_symmetry.space_group_name_H-M   'P 1'
#
loop_
_entity.id
_entity.type
_entity.pdbx_description
1 polymer ?
#
loop_
_entity_poly.entity_id
_entity_poly.type
_entity_poly.pdbx_seq_one_letter_code
_entity_poly.pdbx_strand_id
1 'polypeptide(L)'
;MSKFEYPIMSRSEIVAILAESQIASISEHDLFNPNPEFISDLYAGLLFHIDVLREEDHGLLEFAALEQLENPDLHVESARMVKLYSRIKEVLASTECPEKFTLKDLIRLDTCRTEFFLSAILNFGLHRRAKLDFLRPIVDEVNHLEEQQREWEVDLVHAFNFL
;
A
#
# COMPACT_ATOMS: atom_id res chain seq x y z
N MET A 1 -19.76 -19.65 19.51
CA MET A 1 -19.17 -18.45 18.91
C MET A 1 -17.75 -18.79 18.55
N SER A 2 -17.45 -18.94 17.26
CA SER A 2 -16.06 -19.12 16.80
C SER A 2 -15.25 -17.89 17.24
N LYS A 3 -14.13 -18.08 17.93
CA LYS A 3 -13.19 -16.98 18.19
C LYS A 3 -12.56 -16.65 16.84
N PHE A 4 -12.92 -15.52 16.26
CA PHE A 4 -12.19 -14.99 15.11
C PHE A 4 -10.78 -14.64 15.59
N GLU A 5 -9.80 -15.42 15.17
CA GLU A 5 -8.39 -15.11 15.38
C GLU A 5 -7.93 -14.25 14.22
N TYR A 6 -7.22 -13.16 14.54
CA TYR A 6 -6.67 -12.28 13.53
C TYR A 6 -5.64 -13.08 12.71
N PRO A 7 -5.67 -13.01 11.37
CA PRO A 7 -4.84 -13.88 10.54
C PRO A 7 -3.37 -13.47 10.67
N ILE A 8 -2.57 -14.35 11.26
CA ILE A 8 -1.12 -14.21 11.42
C ILE A 8 -0.45 -15.22 10.51
N MET A 9 0.53 -14.76 9.73
CA MET A 9 1.34 -15.59 8.83
C MET A 9 2.62 -16.00 9.55
N SER A 10 3.11 -17.19 9.24
CA SER A 10 4.48 -17.59 9.57
C SER A 10 5.50 -16.80 8.74
N ARG A 11 6.76 -16.74 9.18
CA ARG A 11 7.83 -16.05 8.44
C ARG A 11 8.01 -16.60 7.04
N SER A 12 7.95 -17.92 6.88
CA SER A 12 8.09 -18.58 5.57
C SER A 12 6.97 -18.15 4.61
N GLU A 13 5.74 -18.02 5.10
CA GLU A 13 4.61 -17.49 4.32
C GLU A 13 4.83 -16.03 3.94
N ILE A 14 5.25 -15.18 4.90
CA ILE A 14 5.56 -13.76 4.65
C ILE A 14 6.61 -13.64 3.53
N VAL A 15 7.72 -14.36 3.67
CA VAL A 15 8.82 -14.36 2.69
C VAL A 15 8.35 -14.82 1.31
N ALA A 16 7.60 -15.92 1.25
CA ALA A 16 7.08 -16.45 -0.01
C ALA A 16 6.16 -15.44 -0.71
N ILE A 17 5.20 -14.85 0.02
CA ILE A 17 4.25 -13.90 -0.54
C ILE A 17 4.94 -12.63 -1.04
N LEU A 18 5.93 -12.12 -0.29
CA LEU A 18 6.72 -10.95 -0.69
C LEU A 18 7.47 -11.21 -2.00
N ALA A 19 8.07 -12.39 -2.15
CA ALA A 19 8.79 -12.77 -3.36
C ALA A 19 7.84 -12.99 -4.55
N GLU A 20 6.75 -13.74 -4.35
CA GLU A 20 5.74 -14.02 -5.38
C GLU A 20 5.05 -12.74 -5.88
N SER A 21 4.83 -11.78 -4.98
CA SER A 21 4.27 -10.48 -5.32
C SER A 21 5.30 -9.48 -5.85
N GLN A 22 6.57 -9.87 -5.96
CA GLN A 22 7.68 -9.02 -6.42
C GLN A 22 7.86 -7.75 -5.58
N ILE A 23 7.51 -7.81 -4.29
CA ILE A 23 7.62 -6.67 -3.36
C ILE A 23 9.05 -6.61 -2.81
N ALA A 24 9.59 -7.75 -2.38
CA ALA A 24 10.94 -7.85 -1.85
C ALA A 24 11.46 -9.29 -1.94
N SER A 25 12.77 -9.45 -2.17
CA SER A 25 13.46 -10.74 -2.11
C SER A 25 14.27 -10.81 -0.82
N ILE A 26 13.69 -11.44 0.20
CA ILE A 26 14.25 -11.49 1.56
C ILE A 26 14.26 -12.93 2.07
N SER A 27 14.98 -13.18 3.16
CA SER A 27 15.00 -14.45 3.88
C SER A 27 14.29 -14.35 5.23
N GLU A 28 13.96 -15.49 5.85
CA GLU A 28 13.41 -15.51 7.22
C GLU A 28 14.37 -14.89 8.25
N HIS A 29 15.68 -14.93 8.00
CA HIS A 29 16.69 -14.35 8.88
C HIS A 29 16.61 -12.81 8.90
N ASP A 30 16.27 -12.20 7.77
CA ASP A 30 16.13 -10.74 7.66
C ASP A 30 14.96 -10.22 8.52
N LEU A 31 13.94 -11.05 8.73
CA LEU A 31 12.82 -10.77 9.63
C LEU A 31 13.12 -11.06 11.11
N PHE A 32 14.14 -11.88 11.41
CA PHE A 32 14.45 -12.27 12.79
C PHE A 32 15.12 -11.14 13.59
N ASN A 33 16.05 -10.42 12.94
CA ASN A 33 16.70 -9.24 13.52
C ASN A 33 16.71 -8.10 12.49
N PRO A 34 15.53 -7.52 12.22
CA PRO A 34 15.42 -6.52 11.19
C PRO A 34 16.07 -5.21 11.62
N ASN A 35 16.64 -4.48 10.66
CA ASN A 35 17.11 -3.11 10.91
C ASN A 35 16.00 -2.09 10.53
N PRO A 36 15.96 -0.90 11.15
CA PRO A 36 14.90 0.09 10.92
C PRO A 36 14.76 0.56 9.47
N GLU A 37 15.87 0.69 8.75
CA GLU A 37 15.89 1.14 7.35
C GLU A 37 15.23 0.09 6.46
N PHE A 38 15.66 -1.17 6.59
CA PHE A 38 15.09 -2.32 5.89
C PHE A 38 13.57 -2.46 6.11
N ILE A 39 13.10 -2.34 7.36
CA ILE A 39 11.66 -2.45 7.64
C ILE A 39 10.88 -1.27 7.08
N SER A 40 11.45 -0.07 7.11
CA SER A 40 10.81 1.11 6.52
C SER A 40 10.66 0.94 5.01
N ASP A 41 11.69 0.47 4.33
CA ASP A 41 11.67 0.16 2.89
C ASP A 41 10.68 -0.95 2.57
N LEU A 42 10.64 -2.01 3.40
CA LEU A 42 9.71 -3.11 3.24
C LEU A 42 8.25 -2.65 3.36
N TYR A 43 7.93 -1.82 4.37
CA TYR A 43 6.59 -1.25 4.50
C TYR A 43 6.27 -0.30 3.35
N ALA A 44 7.22 0.52 2.90
CA ALA A 44 7.00 1.41 1.76
C ALA A 44 6.70 0.62 0.48
N GLY A 45 7.48 -0.41 0.18
CA GLY A 45 7.24 -1.30 -0.96
C GLY A 45 5.88 -2.01 -0.87
N LEU A 46 5.52 -2.48 0.32
CA LEU A 46 4.23 -3.11 0.56
C LEU A 46 3.06 -2.14 0.35
N LEU A 47 3.15 -0.92 0.86
CA LEU A 47 2.13 0.11 0.72
C LEU A 47 2.00 0.62 -0.72
N PHE A 48 3.11 0.71 -1.46
CA PHE A 48 3.11 1.01 -2.88
C PHE A 48 2.37 -0.08 -3.68
N HIS A 49 2.69 -1.34 -3.39
CA HIS A 49 2.08 -2.50 -4.03
C HIS A 49 0.56 -2.61 -3.84
N ILE A 50 0.01 -2.09 -2.74
CA ILE A 50 -1.44 -2.07 -2.49
C ILE A 50 -2.12 -0.75 -2.93
N ASP A 51 -1.42 0.09 -3.69
CA ASP A 51 -1.85 1.41 -4.17
C ASP A 51 -2.21 2.43 -3.07
N VAL A 52 -1.66 2.27 -1.87
CA VAL A 52 -1.89 3.22 -0.76
C VAL A 52 -0.85 4.33 -0.74
N LEU A 53 0.38 4.03 -1.16
CA LEU A 53 1.40 5.05 -1.45
C LEU A 53 1.39 5.35 -2.96
N ARG A 54 0.91 6.54 -3.35
CA ARG A 54 0.96 7.01 -4.74
C ARG A 54 2.26 7.79 -4.98
N GLU A 55 2.86 7.68 -6.17
CA GLU A 55 4.08 8.43 -6.53
C GLU A 55 3.89 9.95 -6.39
N GLU A 56 2.68 10.46 -6.67
CA GLU A 56 2.31 11.87 -6.55
C GLU A 56 2.38 12.39 -5.10
N ASP A 57 2.22 11.51 -4.10
CA ASP A 57 2.36 11.90 -2.70
C ASP A 57 3.81 12.20 -2.33
N HIS A 58 4.81 11.66 -3.05
CA HIS A 58 6.24 11.74 -2.69
C HIS A 58 6.95 13.05 -3.03
N GLY A 59 6.33 13.93 -3.81
CA GLY A 59 7.00 15.12 -4.34
C GLY A 59 6.43 16.42 -3.79
N LEU A 60 5.38 16.92 -4.43
CA LEU A 60 5.07 18.34 -4.41
C LEU A 60 4.41 18.83 -3.11
N LEU A 61 3.52 18.03 -2.51
CA LEU A 61 2.82 18.44 -1.28
C LEU A 61 3.74 18.36 -0.04
N GLU A 62 4.72 17.45 -0.07
CA GLU A 62 5.62 17.17 1.06
C GLU A 62 6.66 18.28 1.25
N PHE A 63 7.23 18.81 0.15
CA PHE A 63 8.15 19.95 0.23
C PHE A 63 7.47 21.23 0.72
N ALA A 64 6.24 21.51 0.28
CA ALA A 64 5.50 22.71 0.70
C ALA A 64 5.17 22.72 2.20
N ALA A 65 4.94 21.56 2.82
CA ALA A 65 4.73 21.45 4.27
C ALA A 65 6.04 21.59 5.06
N LEU A 66 7.15 21.05 4.55
CA LEU A 66 8.47 21.17 5.14
C LEU A 66 8.98 22.62 5.16
N GLU A 67 8.68 23.41 4.13
CA GLU A 67 9.04 24.83 4.03
C GLU A 67 8.46 25.70 5.16
N GLN A 68 7.43 25.23 5.88
CA GLN A 68 6.84 25.93 7.03
C GLN A 68 7.61 25.68 8.34
N LEU A 69 8.54 24.72 8.36
CA LEU A 69 9.38 24.41 9.52
C LEU A 69 10.66 25.24 9.52
N GLU A 70 11.20 25.51 10.70
CA GLU A 70 12.53 26.08 10.83
C GLU A 70 13.58 25.05 10.37
N ASN A 71 14.45 25.43 9.44
CA ASN A 71 15.48 24.55 8.84
C ASN A 71 14.87 23.29 8.17
N PRO A 72 14.10 23.44 7.08
CA PRO A 72 13.39 22.34 6.40
C PRO A 72 14.27 21.13 6.09
N ASP A 73 15.53 21.37 5.69
CA ASP A 73 16.50 20.34 5.34
C ASP A 73 16.79 19.35 6.48
N LEU A 74 16.69 19.80 7.74
CA LEU A 74 16.92 18.94 8.91
C LEU A 74 15.74 18.01 9.21
N HIS A 75 14.59 18.24 8.58
CA HIS A 75 13.34 17.55 8.87
C HIS A 75 12.92 16.54 7.79
N VAL A 76 13.64 16.45 6.66
CA VAL A 76 13.30 15.59 5.53
C VAL A 76 13.08 14.13 5.95
N GLU A 77 14.03 13.53 6.67
CA GLU A 77 13.91 12.13 7.10
C GLU A 77 12.81 11.91 8.16
N SER A 78 12.58 12.90 9.02
CA SER A 78 11.50 12.83 10.00
C SER A 78 10.13 12.90 9.32
N ALA A 79 9.97 13.77 8.31
CA ALA A 79 8.73 13.88 7.54
C ALA A 79 8.42 12.58 6.79
N ARG A 80 9.43 11.99 6.12
CA ARG A 80 9.29 10.69 5.46
C ARG A 80 8.82 9.60 6.42
N MET A 81 9.43 9.53 7.60
CA MET A 81 9.06 8.54 8.62
C MET A 81 7.63 8.76 9.16
N VAL A 82 7.25 10.00 9.45
CA VAL A 82 5.89 10.34 9.94
C VAL A 82 4.84 10.03 8.88
N LYS A 83 5.13 10.29 7.61
CA LYS A 83 4.26 9.96 6.50
C LYS A 83 4.08 8.45 6.36
N LEU A 84 5.17 7.69 6.37
CA LEU A 84 5.12 6.22 6.36
C LEU A 84 4.27 5.70 7.54
N TYR A 85 4.53 6.20 8.74
CA TYR A 85 3.75 5.88 9.94
C TYR A 85 2.25 6.20 9.78
N SER A 86 1.90 7.36 9.23
CA SER A 86 0.50 7.74 8.99
C SER A 86 -0.19 6.78 8.02
N ARG A 87 0.47 6.46 6.91
CA ARG A 87 -0.06 5.57 5.88
C ARG A 87 -0.24 4.13 6.39
N ILE A 88 0.74 3.59 7.12
CA ILE A 88 0.59 2.27 7.77
C ILE A 88 -0.63 2.26 8.69
N LYS A 89 -0.82 3.31 9.49
CA LYS A 89 -1.97 3.42 10.40
C LYS A 89 -3.30 3.49 9.67
N GLU A 90 -3.38 4.23 8.58
CA GLU A 90 -4.60 4.32 7.75
C GLU A 90 -4.99 2.93 7.22
N VAL A 91 -4.01 2.16 6.72
CA VAL A 91 -4.26 0.79 6.27
C VAL A 91 -4.70 -0.10 7.44
N LEU A 92 -3.96 -0.12 8.55
CA LEU A 92 -4.31 -0.96 9.69
C LEU A 92 -5.66 -0.60 10.33
N ALA A 93 -6.07 0.68 10.27
CA ALA A 93 -7.40 1.09 10.72
C ALA A 93 -8.51 0.51 9.82
N SER A 94 -8.23 0.29 8.53
CA SER A 94 -9.18 -0.34 7.60
C SER A 94 -9.31 -1.86 7.78
N THR A 95 -8.39 -2.50 8.52
CA THR A 95 -8.38 -3.96 8.73
C THR A 95 -8.93 -4.40 10.08
N GLU A 96 -9.53 -3.49 10.86
CA GLU A 96 -9.97 -3.73 12.25
C GLU A 96 -8.87 -4.37 13.12
N CYS A 97 -7.61 -3.96 12.88
CA CYS A 97 -6.44 -4.52 13.55
C CYS A 97 -6.55 -4.35 15.09
N PRO A 98 -6.41 -5.43 15.88
CA PRO A 98 -6.59 -5.37 17.33
C PRO A 98 -5.44 -4.64 18.04
N GLU A 99 -4.25 -4.66 17.45
CA GLU A 99 -3.04 -4.03 18.01
C GLU A 99 -2.83 -2.63 17.43
N LYS A 100 -2.42 -1.70 18.29
CA LYS A 100 -2.11 -0.34 17.86
C LYS A 100 -0.70 -0.26 17.30
N PHE A 101 -0.58 0.22 16.07
CA PHE A 101 0.70 0.58 15.48
C PHE A 101 1.22 1.91 16.06
N THR A 102 2.47 1.90 16.50
CA THR A 102 3.13 3.03 17.14
C THR A 102 4.44 3.34 16.44
N LEU A 103 4.97 4.55 16.63
CA LEU A 103 6.25 4.91 16.02
C LEU A 103 7.41 4.01 16.51
N LYS A 104 7.27 3.41 17.71
CA LYS A 104 8.23 2.41 18.21
C LYS A 104 8.34 1.21 17.28
N ASP A 105 7.27 0.85 16.59
CA ASP A 105 7.25 -0.29 15.66
C ASP A 105 8.04 -0.03 14.36
N LEU A 106 8.50 1.20 14.14
CA LEU A 106 9.43 1.56 13.06
C LEU A 106 10.85 1.80 13.59
N ILE A 107 10.99 2.44 14.76
CA ILE A 107 12.30 2.87 15.29
C ILE A 107 12.96 1.76 16.13
N ARG A 108 12.17 1.02 16.90
CA ARG A 108 12.63 -0.03 17.82
C ARG A 108 11.86 -1.31 17.53
N LEU A 109 12.42 -2.04 16.58
CA LEU A 109 11.79 -3.23 16.03
C LEU A 109 11.68 -4.33 17.09
N ASP A 110 10.47 -4.84 17.22
CA ASP A 110 10.16 -6.07 17.94
C ASP A 110 9.75 -7.09 16.88
N THR A 111 10.44 -8.22 16.83
CA THR A 111 10.27 -9.25 15.79
C THR A 111 8.83 -9.74 15.71
N CYS A 112 8.22 -10.05 16.86
CA CYS A 112 6.84 -10.54 16.93
C CYS A 112 5.83 -9.49 16.44
N ARG A 113 6.00 -8.22 16.83
CA ARG A 113 5.12 -7.14 16.38
C ARG A 113 5.31 -6.84 14.89
N THR A 114 6.54 -6.90 14.40
CA THR A 114 6.86 -6.70 12.98
C THR A 114 6.15 -7.75 12.13
N GLU A 115 6.29 -9.03 12.49
CA GLU A 115 5.60 -10.14 11.81
C GLU A 115 4.07 -9.99 11.85
N PHE A 116 3.54 -9.57 13.00
CA PHE A 116 2.11 -9.33 13.18
C PHE A 116 1.57 -8.26 12.22
N PHE A 117 2.23 -7.10 12.15
CA PHE A 117 1.78 -6.00 11.29
C PHE A 117 2.03 -6.27 9.80
N LEU A 118 3.14 -6.96 9.45
CA LEU A 118 3.35 -7.43 8.08
C LEU A 118 2.24 -8.40 7.66
N SER A 119 1.88 -9.34 8.53
CA SER A 119 0.77 -10.28 8.28
C SER A 119 -0.55 -9.54 8.05
N ALA A 120 -0.84 -8.53 8.87
CA ALA A 120 -2.06 -7.71 8.76
C ALA A 120 -2.17 -7.05 7.38
N ILE A 121 -1.10 -6.37 6.95
CA ILE A 121 -1.09 -5.60 5.70
C ILE A 121 -1.03 -6.53 4.48
N LEU A 122 -0.24 -7.61 4.55
CA LEU A 122 -0.17 -8.61 3.48
C LEU A 122 -1.52 -9.30 3.26
N ASN A 123 -2.19 -9.73 4.32
CA ASN A 123 -3.53 -10.31 4.23
C ASN A 123 -4.53 -9.35 3.58
N PHE A 124 -4.49 -8.07 3.98
CA PHE A 124 -5.30 -7.05 3.36
C PHE A 124 -5.00 -6.91 1.86
N GLY A 125 -3.72 -6.84 1.48
CA GLY A 125 -3.29 -6.76 0.09
C GLY A 125 -3.76 -7.94 -0.76
N LEU A 126 -3.62 -9.17 -0.25
CA LEU A 126 -4.10 -10.39 -0.91
C LEU A 126 -5.62 -10.37 -1.07
N HIS A 127 -6.36 -9.99 -0.02
CA HIS A 127 -7.82 -9.88 -0.07
C HIS A 127 -8.27 -8.82 -1.08
N ARG A 128 -7.64 -7.65 -1.08
CA ARG A 128 -7.90 -6.57 -2.03
C ARG A 128 -7.66 -7.03 -3.46
N ARG A 129 -6.52 -7.69 -3.74
CA ARG A 129 -6.21 -8.23 -5.07
C ARG A 129 -7.27 -9.21 -5.53
N ALA A 130 -7.62 -10.20 -4.70
CA ALA A 130 -8.64 -11.19 -5.03
C ALA A 130 -10.01 -10.54 -5.32
N LYS A 131 -10.36 -9.47 -4.60
CA LYS A 131 -11.57 -8.68 -4.86
C LYS A 131 -11.50 -7.91 -6.18
N LEU A 132 -10.37 -7.29 -6.49
CA LEU A 132 -10.18 -6.59 -7.77
C LEU A 132 -10.21 -7.57 -8.95
N ASP A 133 -9.56 -8.72 -8.84
CA ASP A 133 -9.59 -9.77 -9.85
C ASP A 133 -11.02 -10.27 -10.08
N PHE A 134 -11.80 -10.43 -9.01
CA PHE A 134 -13.21 -10.78 -9.10
C PHE A 134 -14.06 -9.70 -9.82
N LEU A 135 -13.74 -8.43 -9.62
CA LEU A 135 -14.45 -7.30 -10.26
C LEU A 135 -13.97 -7.01 -11.68
N ARG A 136 -12.84 -7.57 -12.12
CA ARG A 136 -12.21 -7.32 -13.41
C ARG A 136 -13.15 -7.45 -14.62
N PRO A 137 -14.02 -8.46 -14.72
CA PRO A 137 -14.95 -8.56 -15.86
C PRO A 137 -15.92 -7.38 -15.97
N ILE A 138 -16.35 -6.83 -14.82
CA ILE A 138 -17.25 -5.67 -14.79
C ILE A 138 -16.49 -4.42 -15.26
N VAL A 139 -15.24 -4.25 -14.83
CA VAL A 139 -14.38 -3.15 -15.28
C VAL A 139 -14.13 -3.22 -16.78
N ASP A 140 -13.85 -4.42 -17.30
CA ASP A 140 -13.63 -4.64 -18.74
C ASP A 140 -14.90 -4.32 -19.56
N GLU A 141 -16.09 -4.70 -19.07
CA GLU A 141 -17.37 -4.36 -19.71
C GLU A 141 -17.62 -2.85 -19.73
N VAL A 142 -17.39 -2.16 -18.60
CA VAL A 142 -17.55 -0.70 -18.51
C VAL A 142 -16.61 0.00 -19.49
N ASN A 143 -15.33 -0.40 -19.53
CA ASN A 143 -14.36 0.18 -20.46
C ASN A 143 -14.78 -0.02 -21.93
N HIS A 144 -15.31 -1.19 -22.27
CA HIS A 144 -15.81 -1.48 -23.61
C HIS A 144 -16.99 -0.58 -24.00
N LEU A 145 -17.95 -0.38 -23.08
CA LEU A 145 -19.10 0.50 -23.31
C LEU A 145 -18.66 1.97 -23.47
N GLU A 146 -17.68 2.42 -22.70
CA GLU A 146 -17.12 3.77 -22.85
C GLU A 146 -16.42 3.97 -24.20
N GLU A 147 -15.73 2.94 -24.71
CA GLU A 147 -15.16 2.97 -26.06
C GLU A 147 -16.23 3.09 -27.13
N GLN A 148 -17.29 2.26 -27.06
CA GLN A 148 -18.42 2.34 -27.99
C GLN A 148 -19.12 3.70 -27.97
N GLN A 149 -19.30 4.28 -26.77
CA GLN A 149 -19.89 5.60 -26.64
C GLN A 149 -19.04 6.66 -27.35
N ARG A 150 -17.71 6.63 -27.17
CA ARG A 150 -16.78 7.56 -27.84
C ARG A 150 -16.85 7.42 -29.37
N GLU A 151 -16.92 6.20 -29.88
CA GLU A 151 -17.06 5.95 -31.32
C GLU A 151 -18.36 6.53 -31.87
N TRP A 152 -19.49 6.29 -31.21
CA TRP A 152 -20.78 6.83 -31.63
C TRP A 152 -20.84 8.36 -31.59
N GLU A 153 -20.20 8.99 -30.59
CA GLU A 153 -20.09 10.44 -30.52
C GLU A 153 -19.29 11.00 -31.71
N VAL A 154 -18.20 10.35 -32.11
CA VAL A 154 -17.42 10.72 -33.30
C VAL A 154 -18.25 10.57 -34.59
N ASP A 155 -18.96 9.45 -34.74
CA ASP A 155 -19.80 9.19 -35.91
C ASP A 155 -20.94 10.21 -36.04
N LEU A 156 -21.57 10.58 -34.92
CA LEU A 156 -22.60 11.62 -34.88
C LEU A 156 -22.03 12.97 -35.33
N VAL A 157 -20.88 13.38 -34.81
CA VAL A 157 -20.22 14.63 -35.22
C VAL A 157 -19.87 14.61 -36.71
N HIS A 158 -19.37 13.50 -37.23
CA HIS A 158 -19.13 13.33 -38.65
C HIS A 158 -20.41 13.47 -39.47
N ALA A 159 -21.49 12.79 -39.10
CA ALA A 159 -22.77 12.85 -39.80
C ALA A 159 -23.35 14.28 -39.85
N PHE A 160 -23.22 15.06 -38.76
CA PHE A 160 -23.65 16.46 -38.72
C PHE A 160 -22.80 17.39 -39.60
N ASN A 161 -21.52 17.12 -39.81
CA ASN A 161 -20.66 17.93 -40.68
C ASN A 161 -20.90 17.71 -42.18
N PHE A 162 -21.65 16.68 -42.56
CA PHE A 162 -22.02 16.37 -43.95
C PHE A 162 -23.47 16.78 -44.30
N LEU A 163 -24.21 17.37 -43.36
CA LEU A 163 -25.54 17.95 -43.54
C LEU A 163 -25.46 19.49 -43.55
#